data_AF-A0A5K1A639-F1
#
_entry.id   AF-A0A5K1A639-F1
#
_cell.length_a   1.000
_cell.length_b   1.000
_cell.length_c   1.000
_cell.angle_alpha   90.00
_cell.angle_beta   90.00
_cell.angle_gamma   90.00
#
_symmetry.space_group_name_H-M   'P 1'
#
loop_
_entity.id
_entity.type
_entity.pdbx_description
1 polymer ?
#
loop_
_entity_poly.entity_id
_entity_poly.type
_entity_poly.pdbx_seq_one_letter_code
_entity_poly.pdbx_strand_id
1 'polypeptide(L)' 'ITAIDLNRETFDNIGLPSMKEAGLDHKIDFLEGEALPLLDKLLEE' A
#
# COMPACT_ATOMS: atom_id res chain seq x y z
N ILE A 1 -5.87 6.11 1.05
CA ILE A 1 -5.96 5.06 0.01
C ILE A 1 -5.24 3.86 0.58
N THR A 2 -5.90 2.70 0.62
CA THR A 2 -5.25 1.47 1.08
C THR A 2 -4.72 0.72 -0.14
N ALA A 3 -3.41 0.52 -0.21
CA ALA A 3 -2.76 -0.29 -1.24
C ALA A 3 -2.39 -1.64 -0.63
N ILE A 4 -2.73 -2.73 -1.31
CA ILE A 4 -2.45 -4.09 -0.83
C ILE A 4 -1.72 -4.86 -1.94
N ASP A 5 -0.58 -5.44 -1.59
CA ASP A 5 0.22 -6.29 -2.49
C ASP A 5 0.92 -7.40 -1.68
N LEU A 6 1.31 -8.48 -2.35
CA LEU A 6 2.03 -9.60 -1.74
C LEU A 6 3.48 -9.24 -1.35
N ASN A 7 4.08 -8.23 -1.99
CA ASN A 7 5.46 -7.81 -1.74
C ASN A 7 5.57 -6.28 -1.82
N ARG A 8 6.41 -5.70 -0.96
CA ARG A 8 6.73 -4.27 -0.94
C ARG A 8 7.79 -3.81 -1.93
N GLU A 9 8.61 -4.70 -2.48
CA GLU A 9 9.81 -4.34 -3.24
C GLU A 9 9.54 -3.37 -4.38
N THR A 10 8.55 -3.66 -5.23
CA THR A 10 8.18 -2.80 -6.36
C THR A 10 7.60 -1.46 -5.89
N PHE A 11 6.79 -1.48 -4.83
CA PHE A 11 6.24 -0.25 -4.26
C PHE A 11 7.34 0.66 -3.71
N ASP A 12 8.27 0.11 -2.91
CA ASP A 12 9.32 0.88 -2.26
C ASP A 12 10.40 1.36 -3.23
N ASN A 13 10.85 0.51 -4.17
CA ASN A 13 11.98 0.82 -5.05
C ASN A 13 11.59 1.59 -6.31
N ILE A 14 10.32 1.53 -6.74
CA ILE A 14 9.87 2.13 -8.01
C ILE A 14 8.75 3.15 -7.77
N GLY A 15 7.69 2.77 -7.04
CA GLY A 15 6.50 3.61 -6.86
C GLY A 15 6.70 4.78 -5.90
N LEU A 16 7.21 4.50 -4.70
CA LEU A 16 7.35 5.45 -3.60
C LEU A 16 8.22 6.67 -3.95
N PRO A 17 9.36 6.54 -4.67
CA PRO A 17 10.13 7.71 -5.10
C PRO A 17 9.28 8.70 -5.92
N SER A 18 8.49 8.19 -6.87
CA SER A 18 7.62 9.01 -7.72
C SER A 18 6.49 9.68 -6.91
N MET A 19 5.92 8.96 -5.93
CA MET A 19 4.88 9.50 -5.05
C MET A 19 5.41 10.58 -4.10
N LYS A 20 6.64 10.42 -3.59
CA LYS A 20 7.32 11.41 -2.76
C LYS A 20 7.63 12.68 -3.55
N GLU A 21 8.08 12.54 -4.80
CA GLU A 21 8.30 13.69 -5.70
C GLU A 21 7.01 14.49 -5.93
N ALA A 22 5.88 13.79 -6.09
CA ALA A 22 4.56 14.41 -6.21
C ALA A 22 3.98 14.93 -4.87
N GLY A 23 4.61 14.64 -3.73
CA GLY A 23 4.10 14.97 -2.40
C GLY A 23 2.79 14.26 -2.05
N LEU A 24 2.53 13.08 -2.61
CA LEU A 24 1.30 12.30 -2.43
C LEU A 24 1.46 11.05 -1.57
N ASP A 25 2.68 10.73 -1.17
CA ASP A 25 3.05 9.55 -0.38
C ASP A 25 2.21 9.40 0.90
N HIS A 26 1.93 10.51 1.59
CA HIS A 26 1.10 10.54 2.80
C HIS A 26 -0.37 10.13 2.60
N LYS A 27 -0.85 9.95 1.35
CA LYS A 27 -2.21 9.51 1.05
C LYS A 27 -2.34 7.99 0.99
N ILE A 28 -1.21 7.28 0.92
CA ILE A 28 -1.17 5.82 0.77
C ILE A 28 -0.88 5.19 2.13
N ASP A 29 -1.75 4.27 2.53
CA ASP A 29 -1.49 3.29 3.57
C ASP A 29 -1.24 1.94 2.88
N PHE A 30 -0.05 1.37 3.07
CA PHE A 30 0.36 0.16 2.36
C PHE A 30 0.32 -1.04 3.31
N LEU A 31 -0.40 -2.08 2.90
CA LEU A 31 -0.47 -3.35 3.60
C LEU A 31 0.19 -4.45 2.75
N GLU A 32 1.15 -5.15 3.33
CA GLU A 32 1.81 -6.29 2.70
C GLU A 32 1.09 -7.59 3.10
N GLY A 33 0.60 -8.34 2.12
CA GLY A 33 -0.05 -9.64 2.33
C GLY A 33 -1.13 -9.97 1.30
N GLU A 34 -1.80 -11.10 1.51
CA GLU A 34 -2.94 -11.50 0.68
C GLU A 34 -4.11 -10.51 0.85
N ALA A 35 -4.68 -10.07 -0.28
CA ALA A 35 -5.71 -9.05 -0.28
C ALA A 35 -7.00 -9.48 0.42
N LEU A 36 -7.42 -10.73 0.27
CA LEU A 36 -8.71 -11.19 0.81
C LEU A 36 -8.71 -11.23 2.35
N PRO A 37 -7.75 -11.87 3.05
CA PRO A 37 -7.70 -11.83 4.52
C PRO A 37 -7.50 -10.43 5.10
N LEU A 38 -6.79 -9.54 4.39
CA LEU A 38 -6.63 -8.14 4.82
C LEU A 38 -7.91 -7.34 4.65
N LEU A 39 -8.66 -7.56 3.57
CA LEU A 39 -9.96 -6.94 3.34
C LEU A 39 -10.99 -7.39 4.39
N ASP A 40 -11.01 -8.67 4.74
CA ASP A 40 -11.89 -9.18 5.80
C ASP A 40 -11.64 -8.44 7.12
N LYS A 41 -10.37 -8.27 7.52
CA LYS A 41 -10.00 -7.51 8.74
C LYS A 41 -10.42 -6.04 8.67
N LEU A 42 -10.27 -5.39 7.52
CA LEU A 42 -10.66 -3.98 7.35
C LEU A 42 -12.18 -3.77 7.43
N LEU A 43 -12.98 -4.80 7.15
CA LEU A 43 -14.44 -4.74 7.27
C LEU A 43 -14.93 -5.05 8.69
N GLU A 44 -14.08 -5.62 9.55
CA GLU A 44 -14.37 -5.91 10.95
C GLU A 44 -14.21 -4.69 11.88
N GLU A 45 -13.57 -3.61 11.39
CA GLU A 45 -13.38 -2.31 12.08
C GLU A 45 -14.52 -1.31 11.81
#